data_AF-A0A0B6RMY3-F1
#
_entry.id   AF-A0A0B6RMY3-F1
#
_cell.length_a   1.000
_cell.length_b   1.000
_cell.length_c   1.000
_cell.angle_alpha   90.00
_cell.angle_beta   90.00
_cell.angle_gamma   90.00
#
_symmetry.space_group_name_H-M   'P 1'
#
loop_
_entity.id
_entity.type
_entity.pdbx_description
1 polymer ?
#
loop_
_entity_poly.entity_id
_entity_poly.type
_entity_poly.pdbx_seq_one_letter_code
_entity_poly.pdbx_strand_id
1 'polypeptide(L)'
;MFILNDKPVEYDFGGSRTRLLASGAQTGDAFCMLEIFSPGNRATPMHRHEHEDETLLLLEGELEVMVDGVPHHVLPGHTLVFPRGTEHQITNRIEQTARYLVICTPAGFDRFVDACADAQPGPVDAGLPTDADKARMHAAAAQFGITLIPPPPFGSSTISSR
;
A
#
# COMPACT_ATOMS: atom_id res chain seq x y z
N MET A 1 -19.40 19.76 -8.18
CA MET A 1 -18.21 19.73 -7.30
C MET A 1 -18.61 18.96 -6.06
N PHE A 2 -17.87 17.92 -5.71
CA PHE A 2 -18.16 17.07 -4.56
C PHE A 2 -16.93 17.03 -3.65
N ILE A 3 -17.14 17.09 -2.34
CA ILE A 3 -16.12 16.76 -1.34
C ILE A 3 -16.39 15.31 -0.96
N LEU A 4 -15.43 14.42 -1.19
CA LEU A 4 -15.64 12.97 -1.01
C LEU A 4 -15.18 12.45 0.36
N ASN A 5 -14.42 13.26 1.10
CA ASN A 5 -13.71 12.89 2.32
C ASN A 5 -14.05 13.81 3.50
N ASP A 6 -15.27 14.35 3.57
CA ASP A 6 -15.75 15.15 4.70
C ASP A 6 -15.92 14.31 5.97
N LYS A 7 -16.18 13.01 5.82
CA LYS A 7 -16.20 11.98 6.87
C LYS A 7 -15.38 10.78 6.40
N PRO A 8 -14.05 10.87 6.43
CA PRO A 8 -13.21 9.84 5.86
C PRO A 8 -13.36 8.53 6.63
N VAL A 9 -13.49 7.44 5.87
CA VAL A 9 -13.34 6.08 6.39
C VAL A 9 -11.85 5.76 6.42
N GLU A 10 -11.43 5.16 7.53
CA GLU A 10 -10.06 4.73 7.73
C GLU A 10 -10.00 3.26 8.15
N TYR A 11 -8.82 2.68 7.97
CA TYR A 11 -8.52 1.28 8.21
C TYR A 11 -7.18 1.19 8.96
N ASP A 12 -7.05 0.22 9.87
CA ASP A 12 -5.75 -0.31 10.24
C ASP A 12 -5.41 -1.42 9.24
N PHE A 13 -4.74 -1.04 8.15
CA PHE A 13 -4.43 -1.95 7.06
C PHE A 13 -2.93 -2.24 7.04
N GLY A 14 -2.56 -3.49 7.30
CA GLY A 14 -1.15 -3.90 7.36
C GLY A 14 -0.36 -3.15 8.45
N GLY A 15 -1.02 -2.68 9.51
CA GLY A 15 -0.39 -1.93 10.58
C GLY A 15 -0.02 -0.51 10.19
N SER A 16 -0.72 0.03 9.19
CA SER A 16 -0.64 1.40 8.73
C SER A 16 -2.04 1.98 8.70
N ARG A 17 -2.19 3.20 9.23
CA ARG A 17 -3.44 3.93 9.12
C ARG A 17 -3.63 4.28 7.65
N THR A 18 -4.74 3.82 7.08
CA THR A 18 -5.06 3.99 5.66
C THR A 18 -6.40 4.69 5.55
N ARG A 19 -6.43 5.84 4.90
CA ARG A 19 -7.63 6.65 4.68
C ARG A 19 -8.11 6.53 3.25
N LEU A 20 -9.38 6.19 3.05
CA LEU A 20 -9.99 6.19 1.72
C LEU A 20 -10.39 7.62 1.32
N LEU A 21 -9.80 8.13 0.24
CA LEU A 21 -10.09 9.48 -0.27
C LEU A 21 -11.09 9.46 -1.43
N ALA A 22 -11.02 8.45 -2.29
CA ALA A 22 -11.98 8.20 -3.35
C ALA A 22 -12.10 6.69 -3.58
N SER A 23 -13.32 6.15 -3.47
CA SER A 23 -13.59 4.73 -3.75
C SER A 23 -13.86 4.50 -5.24
N GLY A 24 -13.70 3.26 -5.69
CA GLY A 24 -14.12 2.86 -7.04
C GLY A 24 -15.59 3.17 -7.31
N ALA A 25 -16.47 2.98 -6.31
CA ALA A 25 -17.88 3.32 -6.45
C ALA A 25 -18.12 4.83 -6.72
N GLN A 26 -17.30 5.71 -6.12
CA GLN A 26 -17.40 7.16 -6.33
C GLN A 26 -16.83 7.60 -7.68
N THR A 27 -15.86 6.86 -8.23
CA THR A 27 -15.17 7.19 -9.48
C THR A 27 -15.72 6.43 -10.70
N GLY A 28 -16.72 5.58 -10.52
CA GLY A 28 -17.22 4.71 -11.59
C GLY A 28 -16.19 3.67 -12.03
N ASP A 29 -15.46 3.11 -11.05
CA ASP A 29 -14.37 2.15 -11.18
C ASP A 29 -13.14 2.66 -11.96
N ALA A 30 -13.08 3.96 -12.26
CA ALA A 30 -11.96 4.55 -13.00
C ALA A 30 -10.64 4.50 -12.20
N PHE A 31 -10.69 4.78 -10.90
CA PHE A 31 -9.55 4.67 -9.98
C PHE A 31 -10.03 4.64 -8.53
N CYS A 32 -9.21 4.13 -7.62
CA CYS A 32 -9.38 4.42 -6.18
C CYS A 32 -8.15 5.17 -5.67
N MET A 33 -8.35 5.98 -4.64
CA MET A 33 -7.29 6.80 -4.05
C MET A 33 -7.32 6.68 -2.53
N LEU A 34 -6.17 6.37 -1.95
CA LEU A 34 -5.97 6.23 -0.52
C LEU A 34 -4.81 7.11 -0.06
N GLU A 35 -4.87 7.55 1.19
CA GLU A 35 -3.75 8.19 1.89
C GLU A 35 -3.26 7.25 2.98
N ILE A 36 -1.98 6.92 2.96
CA ILE A 36 -1.37 5.95 3.88
C ILE A 36 -0.40 6.68 4.80
N PHE A 37 -0.52 6.40 6.10
CA PHE A 37 0.36 6.85 7.16
C PHE A 37 1.13 5.62 7.66
N SER A 38 2.30 5.37 7.09
CA SER A 38 3.14 4.22 7.40
C SER A 38 4.03 4.53 8.59
N PRO A 39 3.84 3.87 9.76
CA PRO A 39 4.72 4.05 10.91
C PRO A 39 6.18 3.72 10.58
N GLY A 40 7.09 4.16 11.44
CA GLY A 40 8.50 3.79 11.33
C GLY A 40 8.72 2.29 11.41
N ASN A 41 9.76 1.79 10.73
CA ASN A 41 10.10 0.37 10.65
C ASN A 41 8.98 -0.54 10.10
N ARG A 42 8.06 0.03 9.32
CA ARG A 42 6.98 -0.71 8.66
C ARG A 42 7.34 -1.05 7.22
N ALA A 43 6.95 -2.23 6.76
CA ALA A 43 7.05 -2.64 5.37
C ALA A 43 5.74 -3.29 4.90
N THR A 44 5.38 -3.06 3.65
CA THR A 44 4.41 -3.92 2.96
C THR A 44 5.02 -5.32 2.75
N PRO A 45 4.21 -6.36 2.52
CA PRO A 45 4.72 -7.55 1.85
C PRO A 45 5.37 -7.18 0.51
N MET A 46 6.28 -8.03 0.02
CA MET A 46 6.61 -8.02 -1.41
C MET A 46 5.37 -8.48 -2.16
N HIS A 47 4.91 -7.70 -3.14
CA HIS A 47 3.68 -8.00 -3.86
C HIS A 47 3.67 -7.38 -5.25
N ARG A 48 2.65 -7.76 -6.03
CA ARG A 48 2.30 -7.10 -7.27
C ARG A 48 0.79 -7.09 -7.47
N HIS A 49 0.32 -6.09 -8.21
CA HIS A 49 -1.05 -5.95 -8.65
C HIS A 49 -1.19 -6.55 -10.04
N GLU A 50 -2.12 -7.46 -10.25
CA GLU A 50 -2.36 -8.11 -11.56
C GLU A 50 -3.33 -7.29 -12.42
N HIS A 51 -4.19 -6.47 -11.79
CA HIS A 51 -5.25 -5.73 -12.48
C HIS A 51 -4.99 -4.23 -12.56
N GLU A 52 -4.41 -3.64 -11.52
CA GLU A 52 -4.20 -2.20 -11.42
C GLU A 52 -2.75 -1.81 -11.66
N ASP A 53 -2.55 -0.65 -12.30
CA ASP A 53 -1.32 0.11 -12.12
C ASP A 53 -1.43 0.89 -10.80
N GLU A 54 -0.38 0.89 -9.98
CA GLU A 54 -0.32 1.63 -8.74
C GLU A 54 0.58 2.87 -8.92
N THR A 55 0.09 4.03 -8.49
CA THR A 55 0.85 5.28 -8.46
C THR A 55 1.00 5.74 -7.02
N LEU A 56 2.24 5.99 -6.61
CA LEU A 56 2.58 6.50 -5.29
C LEU A 56 3.13 7.93 -5.38
N LEU A 57 2.62 8.84 -4.53
CA LEU A 57 3.20 10.17 -4.33
C LEU A 57 3.56 10.34 -2.86
N LEU A 58 4.85 10.49 -2.56
CA LEU A 58 5.32 10.72 -1.19
C LEU A 58 5.07 12.19 -0.79
N LEU A 59 4.35 12.40 0.31
CA LEU A 59 4.02 13.73 0.83
C LEU A 59 4.95 14.15 1.97
N GLU A 60 5.25 13.24 2.90
CA GLU A 60 6.09 13.48 4.08
C GLU A 60 6.87 12.22 4.46
N GLY A 61 8.03 12.40 5.11
CA GLY A 61 8.92 11.31 5.52
C GLY A 61 9.81 10.81 4.37
N GLU A 62 10.31 9.58 4.51
CA GLU A 62 11.17 8.92 3.52
C GLU A 62 10.74 7.46 3.38
N LEU A 63 10.89 6.91 2.18
CA LEU A 63 10.65 5.48 1.92
C LEU A 63 11.85 4.87 1.18
N GLU A 64 12.10 3.60 1.43
CA GLU A 64 12.84 2.74 0.52
C GLU A 64 11.83 1.86 -0.22
N VAL A 65 11.87 1.88 -1.55
CA VAL A 65 11.03 1.05 -2.40
C VAL A 65 11.90 0.07 -3.15
N MET A 66 11.66 -1.22 -2.96
CA MET A 66 12.30 -2.28 -3.74
C MET A 66 11.44 -2.53 -4.98
N VAL A 67 12.02 -2.47 -6.18
CA VAL A 67 11.36 -2.83 -7.44
C VAL A 67 12.32 -3.72 -8.23
N ASP A 68 11.86 -4.90 -8.67
CA ASP A 68 12.68 -5.86 -9.44
C ASP A 68 14.05 -6.16 -8.80
N GLY A 69 14.12 -6.16 -7.46
CA GLY A 69 15.35 -6.40 -6.70
C GLY A 69 16.31 -5.20 -6.57
N VAL A 70 15.90 -4.01 -7.03
CA VAL A 70 16.67 -2.76 -6.89
C VAL A 70 16.01 -1.84 -5.85
N PRO A 71 16.74 -1.39 -4.81
CA PRO A 71 16.22 -0.43 -3.85
C PRO A 71 16.29 1.01 -4.39
N HIS A 72 15.23 1.77 -4.16
CA HIS A 72 15.11 3.18 -4.52
C HIS A 72 14.78 4.01 -3.29
N HIS A 73 15.54 5.08 -3.06
CA HIS A 73 15.24 6.06 -2.00
C HIS A 73 14.24 7.10 -2.51
N VAL A 74 13.12 7.23 -1.80
CA VAL A 74 12.00 8.08 -2.17
C VAL A 74 11.85 9.19 -1.15
N LEU A 75 11.82 10.44 -1.64
CA LEU A 75 11.73 11.66 -0.85
C LEU A 75 10.42 12.41 -1.14
N PRO A 76 9.98 13.32 -0.27
CA PRO A 76 8.76 14.09 -0.48
C PRO A 76 8.75 14.79 -1.85
N GLY A 77 7.63 14.67 -2.57
CA GLY A 77 7.47 15.16 -3.94
C GLY A 77 7.87 14.17 -5.04
N HIS A 78 8.56 13.07 -4.71
CA HIS A 78 8.79 11.99 -5.68
C HIS A 78 7.49 11.26 -5.99
N THR A 79 7.28 10.92 -7.27
CA THR A 79 6.17 10.10 -7.76
C THR A 79 6.71 8.82 -8.36
N LEU A 80 6.11 7.70 -8.02
CA LEU A 80 6.43 6.39 -8.56
C LEU A 80 5.20 5.83 -9.25
N VAL A 81 5.42 5.07 -10.32
CA VAL A 81 4.39 4.28 -10.99
C VAL A 81 4.89 2.85 -11.01
N PHE A 82 4.07 1.94 -10.50
CA PHE A 82 4.24 0.50 -10.59
C PHE A 82 3.22 0.00 -11.63
N PRO A 83 3.64 -0.26 -12.87
CA PRO A 83 2.78 -0.92 -13.83
C PRO A 83 2.28 -2.26 -13.27
N ARG A 84 1.07 -2.67 -13.65
CA ARG A 84 0.54 -3.98 -13.28
C ARG A 84 1.55 -5.09 -13.61
N GLY A 85 1.67 -6.05 -12.71
CA GLY A 85 2.65 -7.13 -12.76
C GLY A 85 4.03 -6.77 -12.20
N THR A 86 4.31 -5.51 -11.87
CA THR A 86 5.60 -5.10 -11.26
C THR A 86 5.67 -5.52 -9.80
N GLU A 87 6.66 -6.33 -9.46
CA GLU A 87 6.95 -6.74 -8.07
C GLU A 87 7.60 -5.61 -7.31
N HIS A 88 6.99 -5.24 -6.18
CA HIS A 88 7.50 -4.16 -5.36
C HIS A 88 7.21 -4.35 -3.87
N GLN A 89 8.02 -3.67 -3.06
CA GLN A 89 7.86 -3.56 -1.62
C GLN A 89 8.15 -2.13 -1.18
N ILE A 90 7.27 -1.55 -0.36
CA ILE A 90 7.43 -0.22 0.22
C ILE A 90 7.84 -0.39 1.68
N THR A 91 8.96 0.21 2.08
CA THR A 91 9.50 0.14 3.44
C THR A 91 9.77 1.54 3.98
N ASN A 92 9.22 1.86 5.15
CA ASN A 92 9.63 3.00 5.94
C ASN A 92 10.78 2.57 6.88
N ARG A 93 12.01 2.93 6.53
CA ARG A 93 13.23 2.58 7.30
C ARG A 93 13.59 3.58 8.41
N ILE A 94 12.84 4.67 8.55
CA ILE A 94 13.09 5.67 9.58
C ILE A 94 12.08 5.54 10.72
N GLU A 95 12.33 6.20 11.85
CA GLU A 95 11.43 6.18 13.01
C GLU A 95 10.17 7.04 12.81
N GLN A 96 10.25 8.06 11.96
CA GLN A 96 9.13 8.97 11.70
C GLN A 96 8.11 8.32 10.77
N THR A 97 6.83 8.61 10.98
CA THR A 97 5.76 8.21 10.06
C THR A 97 5.96 8.84 8.69
N ALA A 98 5.90 8.01 7.64
CA ALA A 98 5.83 8.47 6.26
C ALA A 98 4.35 8.61 5.84
N ARG A 99 4.03 9.65 5.06
CA ARG A 99 2.69 9.94 4.57
C ARG A 99 2.71 10.02 3.05
N TYR A 100 1.90 9.22 2.39
CA TYR A 100 1.87 9.16 0.92
C TYR A 100 0.47 8.85 0.39
N LEU A 101 0.25 9.23 -0.87
CA LEU A 101 -0.94 8.83 -1.62
C LEU A 101 -0.65 7.58 -2.41
N VAL A 102 -1.66 6.71 -2.50
CA VAL A 102 -1.72 5.57 -3.42
C VAL A 102 -2.94 5.75 -4.31
N ILE A 103 -2.74 5.68 -5.62
CA ILE A 103 -3.80 5.69 -6.63
C ILE A 103 -3.68 4.41 -7.44
N CYS A 104 -4.74 3.60 -7.46
CA CYS A 104 -4.79 2.38 -8.27
C CYS A 104 -5.77 2.57 -9.43
N THR A 105 -5.33 2.22 -10.64
CA THR A 105 -6.10 2.36 -11.89
C THR A 105 -6.11 1.05 -12.68
N PRO A 106 -7.27 0.46 -13.00
CA PRO A 106 -8.63 0.84 -12.56
C PRO A 106 -8.80 0.70 -11.03
N ALA A 107 -9.96 1.07 -10.50
CA ALA A 107 -10.25 0.84 -9.08
C ALA A 107 -10.32 -0.66 -8.74
N GLY A 108 -10.19 -1.00 -7.45
CA GLY A 108 -10.22 -2.40 -6.98
C GLY A 108 -9.48 -2.60 -5.68
N PHE A 109 -8.37 -1.86 -5.50
CA PHE A 109 -7.54 -1.93 -4.30
C PHE A 109 -8.24 -1.42 -3.04
N ASP A 110 -9.13 -0.43 -3.15
CA ASP A 110 -9.99 0.00 -2.04
C ASP A 110 -10.85 -1.14 -1.48
N ARG A 111 -11.40 -1.99 -2.36
CA ARG A 111 -12.19 -3.16 -1.96
C ARG A 111 -11.31 -4.27 -1.36
N PHE A 112 -10.06 -4.38 -1.81
CA PHE A 112 -9.09 -5.27 -1.17
C PHE A 112 -8.79 -4.82 0.26
N VAL A 113 -8.55 -3.51 0.48
CA VAL A 113 -8.35 -2.94 1.82
C VAL A 113 -9.56 -3.22 2.71
N ASP A 114 -10.78 -3.01 2.21
CA ASP A 114 -12.04 -3.28 2.92
C ASP A 114 -12.23 -4.77 3.29
N ALA A 115 -11.75 -5.69 2.46
CA ALA A 115 -11.75 -7.12 2.78
C ALA A 115 -10.73 -7.47 3.88
N CYS A 116 -9.61 -6.76 3.93
CA CYS A 116 -8.49 -7.04 4.84
C CYS A 116 -8.66 -6.43 6.23
N ALA A 117 -9.33 -5.29 6.35
CA ALA A 117 -9.45 -4.52 7.57
C ALA A 117 -10.84 -3.90 7.71
N ASP A 118 -11.26 -3.63 8.95
CA ASP A 118 -12.59 -3.08 9.18
C ASP A 118 -12.59 -1.57 9.01
N ALA A 119 -13.56 -1.08 8.23
CA ALA A 119 -13.82 0.35 8.06
C ALA A 119 -14.23 1.01 9.40
N GLN A 120 -13.55 2.10 9.74
CA GLN A 120 -13.80 2.85 10.99
C GLN A 120 -13.84 4.36 10.73
N PRO A 121 -14.58 5.14 11.53
CA PRO A 121 -14.44 6.59 11.54
C PRO A 121 -13.01 6.98 11.97
N GLY A 122 -12.34 7.84 11.19
CA GLY A 122 -11.01 8.31 11.54
C GLY A 122 -10.97 9.29 12.74
N PRO A 123 -9.80 9.49 13.37
CA PRO A 123 -8.54 8.81 13.10
C PRO A 123 -8.49 7.39 13.67
N VAL A 124 -7.96 6.43 12.90
CA VAL A 124 -7.63 5.08 13.39
C VAL A 124 -6.19 5.03 13.91
N ASP A 125 -6.01 4.46 15.10
CA ASP A 125 -4.70 4.10 15.64
C ASP A 125 -4.27 2.74 15.10
N ALA A 126 -3.24 2.72 14.26
CA ALA A 126 -2.76 1.49 13.63
C ALA A 126 -1.73 0.75 14.52
N GLY A 127 -1.96 -0.54 14.74
CA GLY A 127 -1.11 -1.41 15.54
C GLY A 127 -0.07 -2.21 14.72
N LEU A 128 0.61 -3.15 15.36
CA LEU A 128 1.30 -4.21 14.62
C LEU A 128 0.24 -5.19 14.08
N PRO A 129 0.34 -5.66 12.82
CA PRO A 129 -0.59 -6.65 12.28
C PRO A 129 -0.59 -7.92 13.13
N THR A 130 -1.77 -8.30 13.61
CA THR A 130 -1.99 -9.58 14.26
C THR A 130 -1.94 -10.72 13.24
N ASP A 131 -1.88 -11.96 13.73
CA ASP A 131 -1.94 -13.12 12.82
C ASP A 131 -3.31 -13.25 12.15
N ALA A 132 -4.37 -12.74 12.77
CA ALA A 132 -5.70 -12.65 12.15
C ALA A 132 -5.70 -11.67 10.98
N ASP A 133 -5.06 -10.51 11.13
CA ASP A 133 -4.96 -9.50 10.05
C ASP A 133 -4.18 -10.06 8.86
N LYS A 134 -3.06 -10.72 9.13
CA LYS A 134 -2.27 -11.40 8.09
C LYS A 134 -3.10 -12.48 7.40
N ALA A 135 -3.85 -13.29 8.15
CA ALA A 135 -4.69 -14.34 7.58
C ALA A 135 -5.81 -13.76 6.68
N ARG A 136 -6.47 -12.67 7.10
CA ARG A 136 -7.45 -11.95 6.26
C ARG A 136 -6.82 -11.47 4.97
N MET A 137 -5.64 -10.84 5.04
CA MET A 137 -4.90 -10.35 3.89
C MET A 137 -4.55 -11.47 2.91
N HIS A 138 -3.96 -12.57 3.41
CA HIS A 138 -3.62 -13.72 2.59
C HIS A 138 -4.84 -14.36 1.92
N ALA A 139 -5.98 -14.45 2.63
CA ALA A 139 -7.21 -15.02 2.10
C ALA A 139 -7.85 -14.13 1.01
N ALA A 140 -7.76 -12.81 1.15
CA ALA A 140 -8.36 -11.86 0.21
C ALA A 140 -7.50 -11.61 -1.05
N ALA A 141 -6.16 -11.67 -0.93
CA ALA A 141 -5.23 -11.16 -1.95
C ALA A 141 -5.55 -11.63 -3.38
N ALA A 142 -5.65 -12.95 -3.59
CA ALA A 142 -5.89 -13.51 -4.93
C ALA A 142 -7.25 -13.09 -5.53
N GLN A 143 -8.28 -12.90 -4.70
CA GLN A 143 -9.61 -12.47 -5.16
C GLN A 143 -9.57 -11.07 -5.79
N PHE A 144 -8.66 -10.21 -5.32
CA PHE A 144 -8.51 -8.85 -5.80
C PHE A 144 -7.32 -8.66 -6.74
N GLY A 145 -6.71 -9.75 -7.22
CA GLY A 145 -5.55 -9.67 -8.11
C GLY A 145 -4.28 -9.17 -7.43
N ILE A 146 -4.14 -9.37 -6.12
CA ILE A 146 -2.89 -9.13 -5.40
C ILE A 146 -2.15 -10.45 -5.26
N THR A 147 -0.94 -10.51 -5.80
CA THR A 147 -0.03 -11.64 -5.61
C THR A 147 0.96 -11.28 -4.50
N LEU A 148 0.85 -11.95 -3.35
CA LEU A 148 1.82 -11.83 -2.26
C LEU A 148 3.01 -12.75 -2.51
N ILE A 149 4.21 -12.18 -2.55
CA ILE A 149 5.43 -12.90 -2.90
C ILE A 149 6.15 -13.26 -1.59
N PRO A 150 6.43 -14.56 -1.35
CA PRO A 150 7.15 -14.98 -0.16
C PRO A 150 8.57 -14.39 -0.17
N PRO A 151 9.15 -14.10 1.00
CA PRO A 151 10.53 -13.66 1.06
C PRO A 151 11.44 -14.71 0.40
N PRO A 152 12.54 -14.28 -0.24
CA PRO A 152 13.49 -15.22 -0.81
C PRO A 152 13.97 -16.20 0.27
N PRO A 153 14.22 -17.48 -0.08
CA PRO A 153 14.80 -18.42 0.85
C PRO A 153 16.14 -17.86 1.37
N PHE A 154 16.38 -18.01 2.68
CA PHE A 154 17.58 -17.52 3.35
C PHE A 154 18.85 -17.84 2.54
N GLY A 155 19.63 -16.80 2.17
CA GLY A 155 20.95 -16.95 1.52
C GLY A 155 21.03 -16.58 0.04
N SER A 156 19.98 -16.09 -0.59
CA SER A 156 19.98 -15.69 -2.02
C SER A 156 20.10 -14.18 -2.24
N SER A 157 21.11 -13.54 -1.64
CA SER A 157 21.52 -12.20 -2.06
C SER A 157 22.58 -12.31 -3.15
N THR A 158 22.17 -12.46 -4.41
CA THR A 158 23.04 -12.09 -5.53
C THR A 158 22.99 -10.57 -5.69
N ILE A 159 23.80 -9.87 -4.90
CA ILE A 159 24.21 -8.51 -5.25
C ILE A 159 25.10 -8.65 -6.49
N SER A 160 24.52 -8.48 -7.67
CA SER A 160 25.32 -8.22 -8.86
C SER A 160 25.74 -6.76 -8.80
N SER A 161 26.95 -6.51 -8.30
CA SER A 161 27.61 -5.21 -8.46
C SER A 161 27.72 -4.86 -9.95
N ARG A 162 27.28 -3.65 -10.31
CA ARG A 162 27.79 -2.90 -11.44
C ARG A 162 28.06 -1.47 -11.00
#